data_AF-D0IBD7-F1
#
_entry.id   AF-D0IBD7-F1
#
_cell.length_a   1.000
_cell.length_b   1.000
_cell.length_c   1.000
_cell.angle_alpha   90.00
_cell.angle_beta   90.00
_cell.angle_gamma   90.00
#
_symmetry.space_group_name_H-M   'P 1'
#
loop_
_entity.id
_entity.type
_entity.pdbx_description
1 polymer ?
#
loop_
_entity_poly.entity_id
_entity_poly.type
_entity_poly.pdbx_seq_one_letter_code
_entity_poly.pdbx_strand_id
1 'polypeptide(L)'
;MLFDLHSHTTASDGRFTPEQLVKRAVDFRVNVLAITDHDTVAGLDEAKAAVARDKLPLHLIDGIEISTVWQNKDIHIVGLNIDPQSPVLQALIAEQAGRRKARAEMIAERLEKQRIPGALEGAQALAGEVPLTRAHFARWMVEQGHVKNMQSVFKKYLTRGNPGYVPPNWCSIEEAVDVIHKAGGQAVLAHPARYKLTAKWLKRLLQAFKEAGGEAMEVAQPQQSPNERRLLGDYAIQYGLAGSQGSDFHYPSPWLELGRNLYLPKGCKEIWESWSLPEFSGAEMPHEEEV
;
A
#
# COMPACT_ATOMS: atom_id res chain seq x y z
N MET A 1 4.34 15.34 14.95
CA MET A 1 3.48 14.18 14.68
C MET A 1 4.24 13.22 13.77
N LEU A 2 4.12 11.91 13.98
CA LEU A 2 4.63 10.88 13.08
C LEU A 2 3.49 10.34 12.21
N PHE A 3 3.66 10.42 10.89
CA PHE A 3 2.69 9.98 9.89
C PHE A 3 3.15 8.67 9.24
N ASP A 4 2.25 7.72 9.10
CA ASP A 4 2.42 6.52 8.29
C ASP A 4 1.17 6.31 7.44
N LEU A 5 1.22 6.73 6.17
CA LEU A 5 0.05 6.82 5.30
C LEU A 5 -0.05 5.67 4.29
N HIS A 6 0.63 4.56 4.57
CA HIS A 6 0.53 3.35 3.75
C HIS A 6 0.79 2.11 4.59
N SER A 7 -0.27 1.37 4.89
CA SER A 7 -0.20 0.13 5.66
C SER A 7 -1.34 -0.83 5.31
N HIS A 8 -1.11 -2.12 5.53
CA HIS A 8 -1.99 -3.21 5.12
C HIS A 8 -2.39 -4.07 6.31
N THR A 9 -3.64 -4.51 6.30
CA THR A 9 -4.23 -5.39 7.31
C THR A 9 -4.50 -6.77 6.72
N THR A 10 -5.06 -7.67 7.54
CA THR A 10 -5.61 -8.95 7.04
C THR A 10 -6.82 -8.76 6.14
N ALA A 11 -7.39 -7.56 6.00
CA ALA A 11 -8.43 -7.28 5.00
C ALA A 11 -7.88 -7.31 3.56
N SER A 12 -6.56 -7.35 3.37
CA SER A 12 -5.93 -7.70 2.09
C SER A 12 -4.78 -8.70 2.28
N ASP A 13 -3.50 -8.29 2.20
CA ASP A 13 -2.35 -9.20 2.35
C ASP A 13 -1.35 -8.82 3.45
N GLY A 14 -1.75 -7.93 4.35
CA GLY A 14 -1.13 -7.76 5.66
C GLY A 14 -1.32 -8.98 6.56
N ARG A 15 -0.60 -8.99 7.69
CA ARG A 15 -0.59 -10.09 8.67
C ARG A 15 -1.17 -9.74 10.03
N PHE A 16 -1.62 -8.50 10.18
CA PHE A 16 -2.21 -7.98 11.42
C PHE A 16 -3.66 -7.63 11.13
N THR A 17 -4.58 -8.00 12.03
CA THR A 17 -5.95 -7.53 11.91
C THR A 17 -5.98 -6.00 11.99
N PRO A 18 -7.03 -5.34 11.46
CA PRO A 18 -7.18 -3.89 11.61
C PRO A 18 -7.01 -3.42 13.06
N GLU A 19 -7.58 -4.14 14.04
CA GLU A 19 -7.37 -3.85 15.46
C GLU A 19 -5.90 -3.98 15.89
N GLN A 20 -5.22 -5.07 15.51
CA GLN A 20 -3.83 -5.27 15.91
C GLN A 20 -2.90 -4.23 15.28
N LEU A 21 -3.20 -3.79 14.06
CA LEU A 21 -2.43 -2.78 13.34
C LEU A 21 -2.50 -1.42 14.04
N VAL A 22 -3.69 -0.95 14.41
CA VAL A 22 -3.83 0.35 15.09
C VAL A 22 -3.17 0.36 16.47
N LYS A 23 -3.23 -0.76 17.21
CA LYS A 23 -2.51 -0.92 18.48
C LYS A 23 -1.00 -0.86 18.26
N ARG A 24 -0.50 -1.58 17.25
CA ARG A 24 0.91 -1.55 16.88
C ARG A 24 1.37 -0.15 16.49
N ALA A 25 0.55 0.61 15.75
CA ALA A 25 0.88 1.98 15.38
C ALA A 25 1.13 2.86 16.61
N VAL A 26 0.31 2.71 17.66
CA VAL A 26 0.51 3.40 18.95
C VAL A 26 1.79 2.94 19.64
N ASP A 27 2.09 1.64 19.66
CA ASP A 27 3.34 1.11 20.23
C ASP A 27 4.59 1.72 19.57
N PHE A 28 4.49 2.02 18.27
CA PHE A 28 5.54 2.68 17.48
C PHE A 28 5.40 4.21 17.41
N ARG A 29 4.54 4.80 18.26
CA ARG A 29 4.33 6.24 18.41
C ARG A 29 3.90 6.94 17.12
N VAL A 30 3.25 6.21 16.21
CA VAL A 30 2.59 6.81 15.05
C VAL A 30 1.39 7.60 15.55
N ASN A 31 1.29 8.86 15.12
CA ASN A 31 0.17 9.74 15.47
C ASN A 31 -0.94 9.66 14.43
N VAL A 32 -0.57 9.59 13.14
CA VAL A 32 -1.51 9.53 12.03
C VAL A 32 -1.21 8.31 11.18
N LEU A 33 -2.17 7.39 11.11
CA LEU A 33 -2.05 6.14 10.35
C LEU A 33 -3.10 6.13 9.24
N ALA A 34 -2.73 5.73 8.02
CA ALA A 34 -3.71 5.32 7.01
C ALA A 34 -3.67 3.81 6.82
N ILE A 35 -4.84 3.19 6.81
CA ILE A 35 -5.02 1.81 6.33
C ILE A 35 -5.35 1.91 4.85
N THR A 36 -4.56 1.24 4.01
CA THR A 36 -4.61 1.34 2.55
C THR A 36 -4.61 -0.04 1.92
N ASP A 37 -5.49 -0.92 2.42
CA ASP A 37 -5.59 -2.28 1.93
C ASP A 37 -5.80 -2.36 0.41
N HIS A 38 -5.26 -3.41 -0.21
CA HIS A 38 -5.30 -3.59 -1.66
C HIS A 38 -6.72 -3.80 -2.20
N ASP A 39 -7.22 -2.85 -3.00
CA ASP A 39 -8.54 -2.85 -3.66
C ASP A 39 -9.71 -3.16 -2.70
N THR A 40 -9.64 -2.72 -1.43
CA THR A 40 -10.74 -2.88 -0.47
C THR A 40 -10.65 -1.87 0.66
N VAL A 41 -11.79 -1.61 1.31
CA VAL A 41 -11.91 -0.76 2.51
C VAL A 41 -12.42 -1.55 3.72
N ALA A 42 -12.51 -2.87 3.61
CA ALA A 42 -13.16 -3.74 4.61
C ALA A 42 -12.51 -3.69 6.00
N GLY A 43 -11.24 -3.29 6.10
CA GLY A 43 -10.52 -3.15 7.38
C GLY A 43 -10.84 -1.87 8.16
N LEU A 44 -11.43 -0.85 7.52
CA LEU A 44 -11.52 0.49 8.12
C LEU A 44 -12.47 0.54 9.32
N ASP A 45 -13.64 -0.08 9.23
CA ASP A 45 -14.64 -0.03 10.30
C ASP A 45 -14.16 -0.72 11.58
N GLU A 46 -13.50 -1.88 11.46
CA GLU A 46 -12.89 -2.57 12.61
C GLU A 46 -11.80 -1.72 13.25
N ALA A 47 -10.91 -1.12 12.45
CA ALA A 47 -9.85 -0.25 12.97
C ALA A 47 -10.40 0.98 13.70
N LYS A 48 -11.41 1.66 13.14
CA LYS A 48 -12.09 2.78 13.79
C LYS A 48 -12.74 2.36 15.10
N ALA A 49 -13.43 1.22 15.11
CA ALA A 49 -14.05 0.70 16.31
C ALA A 49 -13.01 0.42 17.40
N ALA A 50 -11.86 -0.17 17.06
CA ALA A 50 -10.77 -0.41 17.99
C ALA A 50 -10.17 0.90 18.54
N VAL A 51 -9.90 1.89 17.69
CA VAL A 51 -9.40 3.22 18.10
C VAL A 51 -10.35 3.89 19.08
N ALA A 52 -11.66 3.90 18.77
CA ALA A 52 -12.68 4.54 19.61
C ALA A 52 -12.89 3.81 20.94
N ARG A 53 -13.01 2.46 20.90
CA ARG A 53 -13.25 1.62 22.07
C ARG A 53 -12.10 1.73 23.08
N ASP A 54 -10.86 1.66 22.59
CA ASP A 54 -9.66 1.64 23.44
C ASP A 54 -9.09 3.06 23.67
N LYS A 55 -9.73 4.10 23.11
CA LYS A 55 -9.31 5.51 23.18
C LYS A 55 -7.85 5.70 22.78
N LEU A 56 -7.45 5.04 21.70
CA LEU A 56 -6.08 5.08 21.21
C LEU A 56 -5.71 6.52 20.81
N PRO A 57 -4.51 7.04 21.18
CA PRO A 57 -4.04 8.36 20.76
C PRO A 57 -3.53 8.31 19.31
N LEU A 58 -4.41 7.93 18.39
CA LEU A 58 -4.13 7.70 16.98
C LEU A 58 -5.24 8.33 16.14
N HIS A 59 -4.88 9.13 15.15
CA HIS A 59 -5.81 9.59 14.12
C HIS A 59 -5.73 8.65 12.93
N LEU A 60 -6.84 7.99 12.62
CA LEU A 60 -6.94 7.06 11.49
C LEU A 60 -7.44 7.80 10.25
N ILE A 61 -6.73 7.64 9.14
CA ILE A 61 -7.11 8.11 7.80
C ILE A 61 -7.74 6.95 7.05
N ASP A 62 -8.93 7.19 6.50
CA ASP A 62 -9.58 6.26 5.58
C ASP A 62 -8.81 6.22 4.26
N GLY A 63 -8.29 5.05 3.93
CA GLY A 63 -7.50 4.85 2.73
C GLY A 63 -7.78 3.54 2.02
N ILE A 64 -7.19 3.44 0.83
CA ILE A 64 -7.25 2.28 -0.05
C ILE A 64 -6.01 2.30 -0.96
N GLU A 65 -5.44 1.16 -1.30
CA GLU A 65 -4.45 1.07 -2.39
C GLU A 65 -5.08 0.38 -3.61
N ILE A 66 -5.42 1.18 -4.61
CA ILE A 66 -6.04 0.70 -5.86
C ILE A 66 -4.95 0.15 -6.77
N SER A 67 -5.11 -1.10 -7.21
CA SER A 67 -4.26 -1.69 -8.23
C SER A 67 -4.60 -1.10 -9.59
N THR A 68 -3.59 -0.60 -10.31
CA THR A 68 -3.77 -0.02 -11.64
C THR A 68 -2.78 -0.60 -12.64
N VAL A 69 -3.07 -0.43 -13.92
CA VAL A 69 -2.15 -0.79 -15.00
C VAL A 69 -1.83 0.44 -15.84
N TRP A 70 -0.53 0.69 -16.02
CA TRP A 70 -0.06 1.75 -16.92
C TRP A 70 1.03 1.20 -17.84
N GLN A 71 0.79 1.24 -19.15
CA GLN A 71 1.76 0.77 -20.16
C GLN A 71 2.24 -0.67 -19.88
N ASN A 72 1.30 -1.56 -19.51
CA ASN A 72 1.54 -2.96 -19.10
C ASN A 72 2.46 -3.11 -17.87
N LYS A 73 2.39 -2.17 -16.93
CA LYS A 73 3.12 -2.19 -15.65
C LYS A 73 2.11 -2.13 -14.52
N ASP A 74 2.28 -3.01 -13.52
CA ASP A 74 1.58 -2.91 -12.24
C ASP A 74 2.02 -1.59 -11.58
N ILE A 75 1.08 -0.67 -11.40
CA ILE A 75 1.25 0.59 -10.66
C ILE A 75 0.15 0.63 -9.61
N HIS A 76 0.39 1.22 -8.44
CA HIS A 76 -0.62 1.38 -7.41
C HIS A 76 -0.87 2.85 -7.09
N ILE A 77 -2.14 3.17 -6.88
CA ILE A 77 -2.60 4.50 -6.52
C ILE A 77 -3.26 4.39 -5.15
N VAL A 78 -2.69 5.06 -4.16
CA VAL A 78 -3.28 5.17 -2.83
C VAL A 78 -4.31 6.30 -2.84
N GLY A 79 -5.50 6.05 -2.31
CA GLY A 79 -6.48 7.08 -1.95
C GLY A 79 -6.40 7.36 -0.45
N LEU A 80 -6.38 8.63 -0.06
CA LEU A 80 -6.38 9.08 1.34
C LEU A 80 -7.57 10.02 1.61
N ASN A 81 -8.15 9.94 2.81
CA ASN A 81 -9.37 10.66 3.21
C ASN A 81 -10.56 10.38 2.28
N ILE A 82 -10.67 9.14 1.79
CA ILE A 82 -11.81 8.71 0.99
C ILE A 82 -13.06 8.49 1.87
N ASP A 83 -14.24 8.69 1.30
CA ASP A 83 -15.48 8.15 1.83
C ASP A 83 -15.58 6.66 1.44
N PRO A 84 -15.41 5.72 2.39
CA PRO A 84 -15.47 4.30 2.10
C PRO A 84 -16.87 3.84 1.67
N GLN A 85 -17.92 4.63 1.92
CA GLN A 85 -19.29 4.30 1.52
C GLN A 85 -19.67 4.88 0.15
N SER A 86 -18.74 5.58 -0.52
CA SER A 86 -18.97 6.14 -1.85
C SER A 86 -19.38 5.05 -2.85
N PRO A 87 -20.56 5.17 -3.50
CA PRO A 87 -21.05 4.13 -4.43
C PRO A 87 -20.12 3.86 -5.61
N VAL A 88 -19.42 4.90 -6.10
CA VAL A 88 -18.47 4.75 -7.21
C VAL A 88 -17.19 4.01 -6.78
N LEU A 89 -16.74 4.22 -5.53
CA LEU A 89 -15.62 3.46 -4.98
C LEU A 89 -15.99 2.00 -4.78
N GLN A 90 -17.16 1.74 -4.19
CA GLN A 90 -17.67 0.39 -3.98
C GLN A 90 -17.86 -0.39 -5.30
N ALA A 91 -18.32 0.30 -6.35
CA ALA A 91 -18.41 -0.29 -7.70
C ALA A 91 -17.02 -0.69 -8.24
N LEU A 92 -16.02 0.19 -8.15
CA LEU A 92 -14.66 -0.11 -8.58
C LEU A 92 -14.04 -1.28 -7.79
N ILE A 93 -14.24 -1.32 -6.47
CA ILE A 93 -13.79 -2.42 -5.60
C ILE A 93 -14.39 -3.75 -6.09
N ALA A 94 -15.69 -3.79 -6.36
CA ALA A 94 -16.35 -4.99 -6.86
C ALA A 94 -15.81 -5.45 -8.23
N GLU A 95 -15.55 -4.52 -9.14
CA GLU A 95 -14.93 -4.82 -10.43
C GLU A 95 -13.51 -5.37 -10.29
N GLN A 96 -12.69 -4.74 -9.43
CA GLN A 96 -11.32 -5.16 -9.17
C GLN A 96 -11.28 -6.54 -8.49
N ALA A 97 -12.23 -6.86 -7.62
CA ALA A 97 -12.38 -8.20 -7.06
C ALA A 97 -12.64 -9.25 -8.15
N GLY A 98 -13.50 -8.96 -9.12
CA GLY A 98 -13.73 -9.81 -10.30
C GLY A 98 -12.45 -10.01 -11.13
N ARG A 99 -11.71 -8.93 -11.40
CA ARG A 99 -10.43 -8.96 -12.12
C ARG A 99 -9.38 -9.79 -11.37
N ARG A 100 -9.33 -9.70 -10.03
CA ARG A 100 -8.44 -10.48 -9.17
C ARG A 100 -8.74 -11.97 -9.23
N LYS A 101 -10.01 -12.35 -9.15
CA LYS A 101 -10.43 -13.76 -9.26
C LYS A 101 -9.99 -14.37 -10.59
N ALA A 102 -10.33 -13.73 -11.71
CA ALA A 102 -9.96 -14.20 -13.04
C ALA A 102 -8.43 -14.30 -13.19
N ARG A 103 -7.69 -13.30 -12.70
CA ARG A 103 -6.22 -13.33 -12.73
C ARG A 103 -5.64 -14.46 -11.88
N ALA A 104 -6.22 -14.75 -10.73
CA ALA A 104 -5.75 -15.80 -9.83
C ALA A 104 -5.90 -17.20 -10.44
N GLU A 105 -7.03 -17.47 -11.11
CA GLU A 105 -7.26 -18.71 -11.86
C GLU A 105 -6.15 -18.90 -12.91
N MET A 106 -5.84 -17.85 -13.68
CA MET A 106 -4.76 -17.87 -14.67
C MET A 106 -3.36 -18.05 -14.05
N ILE A 107 -3.12 -17.49 -12.85
CA ILE A 107 -1.84 -17.68 -12.12
C ILE A 107 -1.68 -19.15 -11.76
N ALA A 108 -2.72 -19.77 -11.21
CA ALA A 108 -2.72 -21.16 -10.80
C ALA A 108 -2.48 -22.10 -11.99
N GLU A 109 -3.17 -21.89 -13.11
CA GLU A 109 -2.92 -22.67 -14.35
C GLU A 109 -1.46 -22.58 -14.82
N ARG A 110 -0.83 -21.40 -14.70
CA ARG A 110 0.58 -21.21 -15.08
C ARG A 110 1.54 -21.87 -14.09
N LEU A 111 1.21 -21.92 -12.80
CA LEU A 111 2.00 -22.61 -11.78
C LEU A 111 1.86 -24.13 -11.89
N GLU A 112 0.68 -24.63 -12.23
CA GLU A 112 0.44 -26.06 -12.43
C GLU A 112 1.30 -26.61 -13.58
N LYS A 113 1.44 -25.85 -14.67
CA LYS A 113 2.39 -26.16 -15.77
C LYS A 113 3.85 -26.23 -15.33
N GLN A 114 4.19 -25.73 -14.14
CA GLN A 114 5.51 -25.84 -13.52
C GLN A 114 5.57 -26.91 -12.42
N ARG A 115 4.59 -27.83 -12.37
CA ARG A 115 4.48 -28.88 -11.36
C ARG A 115 4.27 -28.32 -9.94
N ILE A 116 3.53 -27.22 -9.86
CA ILE A 116 3.07 -26.60 -8.60
C ILE A 116 1.53 -26.62 -8.60
N PRO A 117 0.88 -27.80 -8.49
CA PRO A 117 -0.57 -27.91 -8.46
C PRO A 117 -1.14 -27.44 -7.10
N GLY A 118 -2.43 -27.10 -7.05
CA GLY A 118 -3.11 -26.69 -5.81
C GLY A 118 -2.87 -25.24 -5.37
N ALA A 119 -2.25 -24.43 -6.26
CA ALA A 119 -1.85 -23.08 -5.91
C ALA A 119 -3.03 -22.13 -5.69
N LEU A 120 -4.15 -22.32 -6.39
CA LEU A 120 -5.34 -21.49 -6.22
C LEU A 120 -5.97 -21.75 -4.87
N GLU A 121 -6.25 -23.01 -4.56
CA GLU A 121 -6.90 -23.47 -3.33
C GLU A 121 -6.05 -23.08 -2.12
N GLY A 122 -4.73 -23.28 -2.23
CA GLY A 122 -3.77 -22.90 -1.21
C GLY A 122 -3.73 -21.39 -0.94
N ALA A 123 -3.70 -20.58 -2.01
CA ALA A 123 -3.72 -19.13 -1.87
C ALA A 123 -5.07 -18.62 -1.34
N GLN A 124 -6.19 -19.22 -1.75
CA GLN A 124 -7.53 -18.92 -1.27
C GLN A 124 -7.69 -19.27 0.22
N ALA A 125 -7.16 -20.41 0.67
CA ALA A 125 -7.20 -20.78 2.08
C ALA A 125 -6.46 -19.77 2.98
N LEU A 126 -5.40 -19.15 2.47
CA LEU A 126 -4.67 -18.10 3.18
C LEU A 126 -5.35 -16.73 3.12
N ALA A 127 -6.11 -16.44 2.07
CA ALA A 127 -6.84 -15.19 1.90
C ALA A 127 -8.19 -15.22 2.67
N GLY A 128 -8.85 -16.37 2.75
CA GLY A 128 -10.22 -16.45 3.25
C GLY A 128 -11.17 -15.68 2.33
N GLU A 129 -11.91 -14.72 2.90
CA GLU A 129 -12.89 -13.91 2.17
C GLU A 129 -12.31 -12.62 1.57
N VAL A 130 -11.00 -12.39 1.73
CA VAL A 130 -10.37 -11.12 1.35
C VAL A 130 -9.81 -11.14 -0.07
N PRO A 131 -9.48 -9.97 -0.68
CA PRO A 131 -8.97 -9.93 -2.04
C PRO A 131 -7.71 -10.76 -2.24
N LEU A 132 -7.79 -11.71 -3.18
CA LEU A 132 -6.65 -12.57 -3.50
C LEU A 132 -5.53 -11.75 -4.16
N THR A 133 -4.31 -11.92 -3.65
CA THR A 133 -3.11 -11.21 -4.13
C THR A 133 -1.99 -12.20 -4.45
N ARG A 134 -0.96 -11.75 -5.17
CA ARG A 134 0.24 -12.57 -5.41
C ARG A 134 0.98 -12.94 -4.12
N ALA A 135 0.83 -12.14 -3.05
CA ALA A 135 1.46 -12.44 -1.77
C ALA A 135 0.86 -13.68 -1.10
N HIS A 136 -0.42 -13.98 -1.34
CA HIS A 136 -1.07 -15.21 -0.88
C HIS A 136 -0.48 -16.45 -1.57
N PHE A 137 -0.38 -16.42 -2.91
CA PHE A 137 0.32 -17.47 -3.67
C PHE A 137 1.76 -17.64 -3.18
N ALA A 138 2.47 -16.53 -2.99
CA ALA A 138 3.86 -16.58 -2.53
C ALA A 138 4.01 -17.19 -1.14
N ARG A 139 3.12 -16.86 -0.19
CA ARG A 139 3.11 -17.49 1.15
C ARG A 139 2.87 -18.98 1.04
N TRP A 140 1.81 -19.39 0.34
CA TRP A 140 1.48 -20.80 0.19
C TRP A 140 2.64 -21.57 -0.47
N MET A 141 3.28 -21.02 -1.52
CA MET A 141 4.44 -21.64 -2.16
C MET A 141 5.63 -21.84 -1.20
N VAL A 142 5.79 -20.95 -0.21
CA VAL A 142 6.81 -21.10 0.83
C VAL A 142 6.42 -22.15 1.85
N GLU A 143 5.16 -22.15 2.31
CA GLU A 143 4.62 -23.11 3.29
C GLU A 143 4.64 -24.56 2.77
N GLN A 144 4.38 -24.76 1.46
CA GLN A 144 4.49 -26.06 0.81
C GLN A 144 5.92 -26.47 0.44
N GLY A 145 6.92 -25.64 0.76
CA GLY A 145 8.33 -25.94 0.50
C GLY A 145 8.77 -25.84 -0.97
N HIS A 146 7.93 -25.30 -1.86
CA HIS A 146 8.33 -25.06 -3.26
C HIS A 146 9.42 -24.01 -3.39
N VAL A 147 9.45 -23.03 -2.47
CA VAL A 147 10.44 -21.93 -2.47
C VAL A 147 10.86 -21.59 -1.05
N LYS A 148 12.15 -21.25 -0.84
CA LYS A 148 12.72 -21.01 0.50
C LYS A 148 12.07 -19.86 1.28
N ASN A 149 11.74 -18.76 0.62
CA ASN A 149 11.21 -17.55 1.26
C ASN A 149 10.52 -16.62 0.24
N MET A 150 9.77 -15.63 0.74
CA MET A 150 9.01 -14.66 -0.06
C MET A 150 9.87 -13.92 -1.10
N GLN A 151 11.07 -13.47 -0.71
CA GLN A 151 11.99 -12.78 -1.62
C GLN A 151 12.38 -13.66 -2.81
N SER A 152 12.62 -14.95 -2.57
CA SER A 152 12.94 -15.93 -3.60
C SER A 152 11.75 -16.22 -4.51
N VAL A 153 10.51 -16.15 -3.99
CA VAL A 153 9.31 -16.29 -4.82
C VAL A 153 9.28 -15.18 -5.85
N PHE A 154 9.25 -13.91 -5.44
CA PHE A 154 9.15 -12.80 -6.40
C PHE A 154 10.38 -12.63 -7.31
N LYS A 155 11.53 -13.19 -6.93
CA LYS A 155 12.70 -13.27 -7.80
C LYS A 155 12.55 -14.30 -8.93
N LYS A 156 11.85 -15.42 -8.70
CA LYS A 156 11.82 -16.59 -9.59
C LYS A 156 10.44 -16.93 -10.16
N TYR A 157 9.37 -16.38 -9.60
CA TYR A 157 7.97 -16.68 -9.89
C TYR A 157 7.12 -15.41 -9.77
N LEU A 158 5.89 -15.45 -10.30
CA LEU A 158 4.83 -14.44 -10.13
C LEU A 158 5.14 -13.02 -10.64
N THR A 159 6.34 -12.80 -11.19
CA THR A 159 6.81 -11.53 -11.75
C THR A 159 7.10 -11.64 -13.24
N ARG A 160 7.09 -10.52 -13.95
CA ARG A 160 7.18 -10.50 -15.42
C ARG A 160 8.36 -11.31 -15.94
N GLY A 161 8.07 -12.25 -16.85
CA GLY A 161 9.07 -13.15 -17.45
C GLY A 161 9.31 -14.44 -16.64
N ASN A 162 8.76 -14.55 -15.44
CA ASN A 162 8.87 -15.74 -14.59
C ASN A 162 7.56 -16.57 -14.59
N PRO A 163 7.63 -17.85 -14.21
CA PRO A 163 6.44 -18.69 -14.17
C PRO A 163 5.39 -18.22 -13.16
N GLY A 164 4.12 -18.51 -13.44
CA GLY A 164 2.98 -18.01 -12.66
C GLY A 164 2.68 -16.53 -12.86
N TYR A 165 3.49 -15.76 -13.61
CA TYR A 165 3.14 -14.37 -13.94
C TYR A 165 1.96 -14.32 -14.89
N VAL A 166 0.98 -13.47 -14.59
CA VAL A 166 -0.13 -13.11 -15.50
C VAL A 166 -0.14 -11.58 -15.63
N PRO A 167 -0.16 -11.02 -16.85
CA PRO A 167 -0.31 -9.58 -17.03
C PRO A 167 -1.53 -9.05 -16.28
N PRO A 168 -1.41 -7.92 -15.57
CA PRO A 168 -2.57 -7.31 -14.92
C PRO A 168 -3.58 -6.78 -15.94
N ASN A 169 -4.86 -6.89 -15.59
CA ASN A 169 -5.99 -6.23 -16.23
C ASN A 169 -6.71 -5.41 -15.15
N TRP A 170 -6.01 -4.43 -14.60
CA TRP A 170 -6.55 -3.53 -13.58
C TRP A 170 -7.16 -2.29 -14.22
N CYS A 171 -7.75 -1.41 -13.42
CA CYS A 171 -8.20 -0.10 -13.89
C CYS A 171 -7.01 0.76 -14.35
N SER A 172 -7.31 1.82 -15.11
CA SER A 172 -6.29 2.79 -15.50
C SER A 172 -5.97 3.74 -14.33
N ILE A 173 -4.89 4.52 -14.48
CA ILE A 173 -4.56 5.57 -13.50
C ILE A 173 -5.67 6.61 -13.45
N GLU A 174 -6.17 7.02 -14.61
CA GLU A 174 -7.24 8.01 -14.77
C GLU A 174 -8.53 7.58 -14.07
N GLU A 175 -8.93 6.32 -14.24
CA GLU A 175 -10.10 5.76 -13.57
C GLU A 175 -9.93 5.72 -12.04
N ALA A 176 -8.76 5.28 -11.55
CA ALA A 176 -8.48 5.23 -10.12
C ALA A 176 -8.49 6.63 -9.47
N VAL A 177 -7.84 7.61 -10.11
CA VAL A 177 -7.80 9.00 -9.62
C VAL A 177 -9.21 9.61 -9.59
N ASP A 178 -9.99 9.46 -10.67
CA ASP A 178 -11.37 9.96 -10.75
C ASP A 178 -12.26 9.35 -9.66
N VAL A 179 -12.15 8.03 -9.41
CA VAL A 179 -12.92 7.37 -8.34
C VAL A 179 -12.51 7.86 -6.95
N ILE A 180 -11.21 8.05 -6.69
CA ILE A 180 -10.72 8.60 -5.42
C ILE A 180 -11.28 10.01 -5.21
N HIS A 181 -11.25 10.87 -6.22
CA HIS A 181 -11.79 12.23 -6.15
C HIS A 181 -13.29 12.25 -5.92
N LYS A 182 -14.05 11.39 -6.61
CA LYS A 182 -15.49 11.25 -6.39
C LYS A 182 -15.85 10.65 -5.03
N ALA A 183 -14.92 9.92 -4.41
CA ALA A 183 -15.02 9.52 -3.01
C ALA A 183 -14.54 10.62 -2.04
N GLY A 184 -14.20 11.82 -2.51
CA GLY A 184 -13.77 12.94 -1.67
C GLY A 184 -12.32 12.87 -1.18
N GLY A 185 -11.57 11.86 -1.61
CA GLY A 185 -10.18 11.66 -1.20
C GLY A 185 -9.16 12.33 -2.13
N GLN A 186 -7.89 12.17 -1.77
CA GLN A 186 -6.73 12.62 -2.55
C GLN A 186 -5.95 11.43 -3.08
N ALA A 187 -5.52 11.49 -4.35
CA ALA A 187 -4.79 10.41 -4.98
C ALA A 187 -3.27 10.58 -4.80
N VAL A 188 -2.62 9.46 -4.51
CA VAL A 188 -1.18 9.37 -4.24
C VAL A 188 -0.56 8.27 -5.10
N LEU A 189 0.47 8.58 -5.88
CA LEU A 189 1.25 7.56 -6.55
C LEU A 189 2.09 6.80 -5.51
N ALA A 190 1.76 5.53 -5.29
CA ALA A 190 2.43 4.70 -4.30
C ALA A 190 3.82 4.26 -4.78
N HIS A 191 4.76 4.21 -3.83
CA HIS A 191 6.11 3.63 -3.90
C HIS A 191 6.80 3.65 -5.27
N PRO A 192 6.93 4.81 -5.94
CA PRO A 192 7.40 4.89 -7.33
C PRO A 192 8.79 4.29 -7.58
N ALA A 193 9.65 4.25 -6.57
CA ALA A 193 10.96 3.62 -6.64
C ALA A 193 10.90 2.08 -6.76
N ARG A 194 9.84 1.43 -6.25
CA ARG A 194 9.68 -0.03 -6.25
C ARG A 194 9.37 -0.62 -7.62
N TYR A 195 8.90 0.19 -8.57
CA TYR A 195 8.54 -0.26 -9.93
C TYR A 195 9.74 -0.65 -10.81
N LYS A 196 10.98 -0.43 -10.36
CA LYS A 196 12.23 -0.71 -11.12
C LYS A 196 12.22 -0.09 -12.53
N LEU A 197 11.64 1.09 -12.65
CA LEU A 197 11.61 1.84 -13.91
C LEU A 197 12.94 2.56 -14.12
N THR A 198 13.34 2.72 -15.38
CA THR A 198 14.40 3.68 -15.70
C THR A 198 13.92 5.09 -15.39
N ALA A 199 14.84 6.02 -15.13
CA ALA A 199 14.50 7.41 -14.83
C ALA A 199 13.57 8.03 -15.90
N LYS A 200 13.78 7.70 -17.18
CA LYS A 200 12.90 8.15 -18.29
C LYS A 200 11.46 7.63 -18.12
N TRP A 201 11.29 6.36 -17.77
CA TRP A 201 9.96 5.78 -17.59
C TRP A 201 9.28 6.26 -16.32
N LEU A 202 10.04 6.44 -15.24
CA LEU A 202 9.51 7.02 -14.00
C LEU A 202 9.00 8.43 -14.24
N LYS A 203 9.78 9.30 -14.90
CA LYS A 203 9.34 10.65 -15.28
C LYS A 203 8.06 10.67 -16.13
N ARG A 204 7.91 9.71 -17.05
CA ARG A 204 6.68 9.55 -17.84
C ARG A 204 5.49 9.11 -17.00
N LEU A 205 5.71 8.23 -16.01
CA LEU A 205 4.67 7.82 -15.08
C LEU A 205 4.21 9.00 -14.23
N LEU A 206 5.16 9.78 -13.68
CA LEU A 206 4.85 10.98 -12.90
C LEU A 206 4.06 12.01 -13.70
N GLN A 207 4.46 12.23 -14.95
CA GLN A 207 3.71 13.11 -15.86
C GLN A 207 2.29 12.60 -16.10
N ALA A 208 2.13 11.31 -16.44
CA ALA A 208 0.81 10.72 -16.69
C ALA A 208 -0.08 10.75 -15.45
N PHE A 209 0.47 10.47 -14.27
CA PHE A 209 -0.25 10.55 -13.01
C PHE A 209 -0.69 11.99 -12.69
N LYS A 210 0.18 12.97 -12.94
CA LYS A 210 -0.17 14.38 -12.78
C LYS A 210 -1.26 14.83 -13.76
N GLU A 211 -1.17 14.41 -15.02
CA GLU A 211 -2.17 14.69 -16.06
C GLU A 211 -3.53 14.07 -15.74
N ALA A 212 -3.54 12.92 -15.08
CA ALA A 212 -4.76 12.27 -14.57
C ALA A 212 -5.40 13.01 -13.38
N GLY A 213 -4.75 14.04 -12.83
CA GLY A 213 -5.25 14.82 -11.70
C GLY A 213 -4.65 14.46 -10.35
N GLY A 214 -3.66 13.57 -10.31
CA GLY A 214 -3.02 13.14 -9.07
C GLY A 214 -2.32 14.28 -8.31
N GLU A 215 -2.46 14.25 -6.97
CA GLU A 215 -2.02 15.34 -6.09
C GLU A 215 -0.67 15.09 -5.45
N ALA A 216 -0.34 13.84 -5.13
CA ALA A 216 0.85 13.51 -4.38
C ALA A 216 1.56 12.24 -4.86
N MET A 217 2.81 12.06 -4.43
CA MET A 217 3.52 10.80 -4.60
C MET A 217 4.23 10.43 -3.31
N GLU A 218 4.41 9.13 -3.09
CA GLU A 218 5.26 8.69 -1.98
C GLU A 218 6.72 9.06 -2.24
N VAL A 219 7.27 9.83 -1.31
CA VAL A 219 8.67 10.27 -1.34
C VAL A 219 9.49 9.52 -0.30
N ALA A 220 8.88 9.08 0.80
CA ALA A 220 9.57 8.42 1.91
C ALA A 220 9.02 7.03 2.22
N GLN A 221 9.95 6.08 2.32
CA GLN A 221 9.73 4.70 2.79
C GLN A 221 10.86 4.28 3.75
N PRO A 222 10.69 3.22 4.58
CA PRO A 222 11.65 2.87 5.63
C PRO A 222 13.04 2.50 5.11
N GLN A 223 13.11 1.71 4.02
CA GLN A 223 14.35 1.19 3.43
C GLN A 223 14.77 2.00 2.21
N GLN A 224 14.93 3.30 2.39
CA GLN A 224 15.26 4.22 1.32
C GLN A 224 16.56 4.95 1.65
N SER A 225 17.46 5.05 0.67
CA SER A 225 18.68 5.83 0.85
C SER A 225 18.35 7.34 0.88
N PRO A 226 19.13 8.17 1.60
CA PRO A 226 18.92 9.63 1.58
C PRO A 226 18.94 10.24 0.18
N ASN A 227 19.78 9.70 -0.73
CA ASN A 227 19.88 10.17 -2.12
C ASN A 227 18.63 9.83 -2.93
N GLU A 228 18.09 8.62 -2.77
CA GLU A 228 16.85 8.21 -3.44
C GLU A 228 15.65 9.03 -2.94
N ARG A 229 15.55 9.21 -1.61
CA ARG A 229 14.55 10.08 -0.99
C ARG A 229 14.62 11.51 -1.53
N ARG A 230 15.83 12.07 -1.59
CA ARG A 230 16.06 13.41 -2.14
C ARG A 230 15.62 13.50 -3.60
N LEU A 231 15.99 12.52 -4.42
CA LEU A 231 15.61 12.46 -5.83
C LEU A 231 14.09 12.40 -6.02
N LEU A 232 13.38 11.59 -5.22
CA LEU A 232 11.91 11.55 -5.27
C LEU A 232 11.30 12.87 -4.81
N GLY A 233 11.86 13.53 -3.81
CA GLY A 233 11.45 14.87 -3.39
C GLY A 233 11.63 15.92 -4.49
N ASP A 234 12.76 15.90 -5.19
CA ASP A 234 13.01 16.78 -6.34
C ASP A 234 12.02 16.51 -7.48
N TYR A 235 11.62 15.25 -7.70
CA TYR A 235 10.55 14.92 -8.64
C TYR A 235 9.18 15.41 -8.19
N ALA A 236 8.81 15.25 -6.92
CA ALA A 236 7.57 15.79 -6.40
C ALA A 236 7.48 17.31 -6.68
N ILE A 237 8.55 18.04 -6.38
CA ILE A 237 8.66 19.48 -6.67
C ILE A 237 8.56 19.75 -8.18
N GLN A 238 9.34 19.04 -9.01
CA GLN A 238 9.39 19.26 -10.45
C GLN A 238 8.02 19.08 -11.13
N TYR A 239 7.23 18.10 -10.68
CA TYR A 239 5.93 17.78 -11.26
C TYR A 239 4.75 18.44 -10.52
N GLY A 240 5.02 19.29 -9.53
CA GLY A 240 3.97 19.97 -8.75
C GLY A 240 3.08 18.99 -7.98
N LEU A 241 3.68 17.93 -7.45
CA LEU A 241 3.07 16.93 -6.58
C LEU A 241 3.48 17.20 -5.12
N ALA A 242 2.55 16.99 -4.19
CA ALA A 242 2.90 16.91 -2.77
C ALA A 242 3.65 15.59 -2.48
N GLY A 243 4.40 15.56 -1.37
CA GLY A 243 5.00 14.37 -0.84
C GLY A 243 4.07 13.68 0.15
N SER A 244 3.92 12.37 -0.03
CA SER A 244 3.37 11.45 0.96
C SER A 244 4.49 10.55 1.52
N GLN A 245 4.21 9.86 2.61
CA GLN A 245 5.09 8.89 3.23
C GLN A 245 4.31 7.71 3.81
N GLY A 246 4.91 6.54 3.76
CA GLY A 246 4.28 5.33 4.29
C GLY A 246 5.27 4.18 4.39
N SER A 247 5.03 3.31 5.37
CA SER A 247 5.87 2.15 5.62
C SER A 247 5.65 1.03 4.62
N ASP A 248 4.48 1.00 3.97
CA ASP A 248 4.00 -0.11 3.16
C ASP A 248 3.98 -1.41 4.00
N PHE A 249 3.55 -1.27 5.27
CA PHE A 249 3.64 -2.31 6.28
C PHE A 249 2.65 -3.43 6.04
N HIS A 250 3.17 -4.65 5.89
CA HIS A 250 2.38 -5.88 5.87
C HIS A 250 2.70 -6.78 7.09
N TYR A 251 3.95 -6.74 7.55
CA TYR A 251 4.46 -7.50 8.69
C TYR A 251 5.83 -6.95 9.11
N PRO A 252 6.23 -7.12 10.38
CA PRO A 252 7.51 -6.62 10.85
C PRO A 252 8.67 -7.39 10.22
N SER A 253 9.76 -6.68 9.97
CA SER A 253 11.05 -7.26 9.62
C SER A 253 12.17 -6.44 10.27
N PRO A 254 13.43 -6.92 10.30
CA PRO A 254 14.52 -6.17 10.93
C PRO A 254 14.72 -4.75 10.38
N TRP A 255 14.18 -4.45 9.20
CA TRP A 255 14.35 -3.18 8.49
C TRP A 255 13.02 -2.54 8.06
N LEU A 256 11.87 -3.11 8.45
CA LEU A 256 10.55 -2.56 8.12
C LEU A 256 9.67 -2.60 9.36
N GLU A 257 9.12 -1.44 9.70
CA GLU A 257 8.20 -1.24 10.81
C GLU A 257 7.35 0.02 10.58
N LEU A 258 6.20 0.12 11.23
CA LEU A 258 5.34 1.30 11.19
C LEU A 258 6.12 2.56 11.63
N GLY A 259 5.95 3.66 10.88
CA GLY A 259 6.56 4.96 11.17
C GLY A 259 8.08 5.04 11.01
N ARG A 260 8.77 3.93 10.72
CA ARG A 260 10.24 3.88 10.76
C ARG A 260 10.88 4.65 9.61
N ASN A 261 11.76 5.60 9.92
CA ASN A 261 12.55 6.38 8.95
C ASN A 261 11.67 7.10 7.89
N LEU A 262 10.47 7.53 8.28
CA LEU A 262 9.56 8.30 7.44
C LEU A 262 9.77 9.80 7.71
N TYR A 263 10.32 10.49 6.73
CA TYR A 263 10.41 11.95 6.71
C TYR A 263 10.48 12.46 5.28
N LEU A 264 9.89 13.61 5.00
CA LEU A 264 10.02 14.27 3.71
C LEU A 264 11.29 15.13 3.64
N PRO A 265 11.96 15.19 2.48
CA PRO A 265 13.08 16.10 2.28
C PRO A 265 12.61 17.56 2.27
N LYS A 266 13.49 18.48 2.71
CA LYS A 266 13.22 19.93 2.74
C LYS A 266 12.72 20.44 1.38
N GLY A 267 11.65 21.23 1.40
CA GLY A 267 11.04 21.85 0.22
C GLY A 267 9.95 21.00 -0.44
N CYS A 268 9.78 19.74 -0.02
CA CYS A 268 8.63 18.94 -0.41
C CYS A 268 7.40 19.40 0.39
N LYS A 269 6.33 19.79 -0.32
CA LYS A 269 5.05 20.11 0.30
C LYS A 269 4.42 18.84 0.85
N GLU A 270 4.01 18.82 2.10
CA GLU A 270 3.37 17.65 2.69
C GLU A 270 1.91 17.52 2.20
N ILE A 271 1.45 16.31 1.88
CA ILE A 271 0.05 16.11 1.46
C ILE A 271 -0.95 16.49 2.57
N TRP A 272 -0.54 16.36 3.83
CA TRP A 272 -1.36 16.63 5.00
C TRP A 272 -1.36 18.08 5.48
N GLU A 273 -0.66 19.00 4.80
CA GLU A 273 -0.59 20.43 5.20
C GLU A 273 -1.96 21.09 5.35
N SER A 274 -2.96 20.66 4.58
CA SER A 274 -4.33 21.21 4.61
C SER A 274 -5.31 20.38 5.44
N TRP A 275 -4.85 19.33 6.12
CA TRP A 275 -5.73 18.44 6.87
C TRP A 275 -6.05 19.03 8.25
N SER A 276 -7.30 18.84 8.70
CA SER A 276 -7.71 19.18 10.06
C SER A 276 -7.41 17.99 10.98
N LEU A 277 -6.27 18.04 11.66
CA LEU A 277 -5.80 16.98 12.55
C LEU A 277 -6.02 17.34 14.02
N PRO A 278 -6.29 16.37 14.90
CA PRO A 278 -6.38 16.63 16.33
C PRO A 278 -5.02 17.03 16.92
N GLU A 279 -5.05 17.78 18.02
CA GLU A 279 -3.84 18.02 18.81
C GLU A 279 -3.43 16.73 19.53
N PHE A 280 -2.18 16.31 19.34
CA PHE A 280 -1.57 15.25 20.14
C PHE A 280 -0.76 15.90 21.25
N SER A 281 -1.19 15.76 22.51
CA SER A 281 -0.36 16.17 23.64
C SER A 281 0.92 15.33 23.65
N GLY A 282 2.07 15.99 23.59
CA GLY A 282 3.35 15.31 23.63
C GLY A 282 3.48 14.53 24.93
N ALA A 283 3.50 13.20 24.86
CA ALA A 283 3.98 12.41 25.99
C ALA A 283 5.45 12.82 26.20
N GLU A 284 5.73 13.45 27.33
CA GLU A 284 7.08 13.82 27.76
C GLU A 284 7.99 12.59 27.64
N MET A 285 9.17 12.80 27.07
CA MET A 285 10.18 11.75 27.02
C MET A 285 10.55 11.38 28.47
N PRO A 286 10.37 10.13 28.93
CA PRO A 286 11.13 9.70 30.08
C PRO A 286 12.59 9.76 29.61
N HIS A 287 13.35 10.68 30.20
CA HIS A 287 14.80 10.70 30.07
C HIS A 287 15.30 9.27 30.34
N GLU A 288 16.09 8.74 29.40
CA GLU A 288 16.89 7.55 29.65
C GLU A 288 17.80 7.87 30.85
N GLU A 289 17.45 7.34 32.01
CA GLU A 289 18.41 7.23 33.11
C GLU A 289 19.41 6.16 32.69
N GLU A 290 20.63 6.61 32.40
CA GLU A 290 21.82 5.77 32.32
C GLU A 290 21.96 4.93 33.60
N VAL A 291 21.96 3.60 33.46
CA VAL A 291 22.51 2.67 34.45
C VAL A 291 23.35 1.62 33.73
#